data_AF-A0ABC8M5Y8-F1
#
_entry.id   AF-A0ABC8M5Y8-F1
#
_cell.length_a   1.000
_cell.length_b   1.000
_cell.length_c   1.000
_cell.angle_alpha   90.00
_cell.angle_beta   90.00
_cell.angle_gamma   90.00
#
_symmetry.space_group_name_H-M   'P 1'
#
loop_
_entity.id
_entity.type
_entity.pdbx_description
1 polymer ?
#
loop_
_entity_poly.entity_id
_entity_poly.type
_entity_poly.pdbx_seq_one_letter_code
_entity_poly.pdbx_strand_id
1 'polypeptide(L)'
;MQNNEKQTVSSSSPSPTVSSRAGILLSILKTNPFRKLTTDDLNSNPPPFSVFRGGTELYSFPTSQSDATERVQENVRHFIGNYISDFVVFFLISLYKQPISFLTLLASFPVKDYLDHLITKRGLDQAYPFIRPYLGKSSNLNF
;
A
#
# COMPACT_ATOMS: atom_id res chain seq x y z
N MET A 1 -47.39 -40.17 28.36
CA MET A 1 -47.10 -39.81 26.97
C MET A 1 -46.25 -38.54 27.00
N GLN A 2 -45.01 -38.65 26.54
CA GLN A 2 -44.12 -37.53 26.24
C GLN A 2 -44.80 -36.60 25.22
N ASN A 3 -44.54 -35.30 25.31
CA ASN A 3 -44.19 -34.51 24.13
C ASN A 3 -43.44 -33.24 24.56
N ASN A 4 -42.18 -33.19 24.12
CA ASN A 4 -41.26 -32.06 24.17
C ASN A 4 -41.62 -31.08 23.05
N GLU A 5 -41.62 -29.77 23.32
CA GLU A 5 -41.45 -28.77 22.27
C GLU A 5 -40.38 -27.74 22.62
N LYS A 6 -39.28 -27.88 21.86
CA LYS A 6 -38.43 -26.83 21.30
C LYS A 6 -37.82 -25.80 22.24
N GLN A 7 -36.68 -26.23 22.79
CA GLN A 7 -35.51 -25.40 23.04
C GLN A 7 -35.31 -24.40 21.90
N THR A 8 -35.59 -23.13 22.16
CA THR A 8 -35.18 -22.02 21.30
C THR A 8 -33.67 -21.89 21.48
N VAL A 9 -32.92 -22.53 20.58
CA VAL A 9 -31.47 -22.39 20.49
C VAL A 9 -31.17 -20.93 20.13
N SER A 10 -30.96 -20.12 21.16
CA SER A 10 -30.23 -18.87 21.02
C SER A 10 -28.80 -19.27 20.66
N SER A 11 -28.48 -19.28 19.36
CA SER A 11 -27.13 -19.45 18.87
C SER A 11 -26.32 -18.20 19.24
N SER A 12 -25.95 -18.08 20.52
CA SER A 12 -24.96 -17.12 20.97
C SER A 12 -23.61 -17.60 20.50
N SER A 13 -23.18 -17.17 19.32
CA SER A 13 -21.80 -17.32 18.85
C SER A 13 -20.87 -16.83 19.97
N PRO A 14 -19.92 -17.65 20.46
CA PRO A 14 -19.04 -17.23 21.54
C PRO A 14 -18.18 -16.06 21.07
N SER A 15 -18.32 -14.92 21.75
CA SER A 15 -17.46 -13.75 21.54
C SER A 15 -16.00 -14.18 21.72
N PRO A 16 -15.11 -13.88 20.77
CA PRO A 16 -13.71 -14.31 20.84
C PRO A 16 -13.06 -13.73 22.10
N THR A 17 -12.44 -14.61 22.89
CA THR A 17 -11.65 -14.24 24.08
C THR A 17 -10.50 -13.31 23.69
N VAL A 18 -9.99 -12.52 24.64
CA VAL A 18 -8.88 -11.58 24.38
C VAL A 18 -7.67 -12.28 23.74
N SER A 19 -7.38 -13.52 24.16
CA SER A 19 -6.32 -14.36 23.59
C SER A 19 -6.55 -14.70 22.11
N SER A 20 -7.78 -15.07 21.73
CA SER A 20 -8.07 -15.37 20.33
C SER A 20 -8.04 -14.13 19.44
N ARG A 21 -8.45 -12.95 19.97
CA ARG A 21 -8.31 -11.67 19.27
C ARG A 21 -6.84 -11.31 19.02
N ALA A 22 -5.97 -11.50 20.01
CA ALA A 22 -4.53 -11.28 19.84
C ALA A 22 -3.93 -12.22 18.78
N GLY A 23 -4.34 -13.49 18.77
CA GLY A 23 -3.95 -14.43 17.73
C GLY A 23 -4.38 -14.00 16.32
N ILE A 24 -5.59 -13.44 16.19
CA ILE A 24 -6.08 -12.87 14.92
C ILE A 24 -5.24 -11.67 14.50
N LEU A 25 -4.94 -10.72 15.40
CA LEU A 25 -4.09 -9.57 15.06
C LEU A 25 -2.67 -9.99 14.66
N LEU A 26 -2.09 -10.98 15.34
CA LEU A 26 -0.77 -11.51 14.99
C LEU A 26 -0.76 -12.20 13.61
N SER A 27 -1.88 -12.82 13.21
CA SER A 27 -1.99 -13.43 11.87
C SER A 27 -1.95 -12.37 10.75
N ILE A 28 -2.48 -11.17 10.99
CA ILE A 28 -2.44 -10.05 10.04
C ILE A 28 -0.99 -9.63 9.78
N LEU A 29 -0.13 -9.60 10.80
CA LEU A 29 1.29 -9.24 10.65
C LEU A 29 2.07 -10.20 9.75
N LYS A 30 1.63 -11.45 9.64
CA LYS A 30 2.25 -12.47 8.76
C LYS A 30 1.65 -12.50 7.36
N THR A 31 0.58 -11.73 7.13
CA THR A 31 -0.17 -11.73 5.89
C THR A 31 0.43 -10.73 4.91
N ASN A 32 0.44 -11.07 3.62
CA ASN A 32 0.73 -10.09 2.57
C ASN A 32 -0.53 -9.25 2.28
N PRO A 33 -0.57 -7.95 2.67
CA PRO A 33 -1.73 -7.09 2.49
C PRO A 33 -1.98 -6.72 1.02
N PHE A 34 -0.97 -6.80 0.17
CA PHE A 34 -1.03 -6.39 -1.24
C PHE A 34 -1.39 -7.53 -2.19
N ARG A 35 -1.69 -8.73 -1.67
CA ARG A 35 -1.89 -9.92 -2.49
C ARG A 35 -3.02 -9.79 -3.53
N LYS A 36 -4.07 -9.03 -3.21
CA LYS A 36 -5.23 -8.79 -4.11
C LYS A 36 -5.12 -7.47 -4.89
N LEU A 37 -4.03 -6.71 -4.72
CA LEU A 37 -3.88 -5.39 -5.32
C LEU A 37 -3.50 -5.52 -6.80
N THR A 38 -4.25 -4.87 -7.67
CA THR A 38 -4.00 -4.84 -9.12
C THR A 38 -3.58 -3.44 -9.59
N THR A 39 -3.08 -3.35 -10.81
CA THR A 39 -2.76 -2.06 -11.44
C THR A 39 -3.99 -1.20 -11.70
N ASP A 40 -5.15 -1.82 -11.90
CA ASP A 40 -6.40 -1.10 -12.14
C ASP A 40 -6.87 -0.40 -10.87
N ASP A 41 -6.66 -1.01 -9.71
CA ASP A 41 -6.96 -0.39 -8.41
C ASP A 41 -6.12 0.87 -8.17
N LEU A 42 -4.86 0.89 -8.65
CA LEU A 42 -3.98 2.06 -8.54
C LEU A 42 -4.41 3.23 -9.42
N ASN A 43 -5.05 2.94 -10.55
CA ASN A 43 -5.55 3.96 -11.48
C ASN A 43 -6.98 4.38 -11.16
N SER A 44 -7.63 3.72 -10.21
CA SER A 44 -8.99 4.04 -9.79
C SER A 44 -9.03 5.35 -8.99
N ASN A 45 -10.15 6.07 -9.08
CA ASN A 45 -10.34 7.26 -8.26
C ASN A 45 -10.49 6.87 -6.79
N PRO A 46 -9.66 7.41 -5.88
CA PRO A 46 -9.74 7.06 -4.48
C PRO A 46 -11.07 7.54 -3.88
N PRO A 47 -11.66 6.77 -2.94
CA PRO A 47 -12.80 7.24 -2.16
C PRO A 47 -12.51 8.57 -1.44
N PRO A 48 -13.56 9.35 -1.11
CA PRO A 48 -13.40 10.59 -0.35
C PRO A 48 -12.67 10.35 0.98
N PHE A 49 -11.83 11.30 1.38
CA PHE A 49 -11.05 11.21 2.61
C PHE A 49 -11.90 11.11 3.89
N SER A 50 -13.14 11.59 3.84
CA SER A 50 -14.12 11.42 4.93
C SER A 50 -14.49 9.95 5.14
N VAL A 51 -14.62 9.18 4.07
CA VAL A 51 -14.90 7.75 4.11
C VAL A 51 -13.66 6.98 4.57
N PHE A 52 -12.48 7.38 4.09
CA PHE A 52 -11.21 6.75 4.46
C PHE A 52 -10.89 6.87 5.97
N ARG A 53 -11.15 8.03 6.58
CA ARG A 53 -10.99 8.19 8.04
C ARG A 53 -11.99 7.35 8.82
N GLY A 54 -13.16 7.10 8.24
CA GLY A 54 -14.19 6.23 8.78
C GLY A 54 -14.70 6.65 10.16
N GLY A 55 -15.53 5.79 10.75
CA GLY A 55 -16.05 5.90 12.10
C GLY A 55 -16.01 4.54 12.79
N THR A 56 -15.65 4.53 14.07
CA THR A 56 -15.45 3.29 14.86
C THR A 56 -16.74 2.50 15.05
N GLU A 57 -17.88 3.17 14.96
CA GLU A 57 -19.22 2.65 15.16
C GLU A 57 -19.69 1.69 14.05
N LEU A 58 -19.06 1.73 12.87
CA LEU A 58 -19.34 0.82 11.76
C LEU A 58 -18.41 -0.40 11.73
N TYR A 59 -17.43 -0.46 12.63
CA TYR A 59 -16.44 -1.52 12.63
C TYR A 59 -16.95 -2.76 13.37
N SER A 60 -16.92 -3.91 12.69
CA SER A 60 -17.09 -5.22 13.31
C SER A 60 -15.74 -5.92 13.43
N PHE A 61 -15.47 -6.54 14.59
CA PHE A 61 -14.23 -7.29 14.77
C PHE A 61 -14.28 -8.61 13.95
N PRO A 62 -13.19 -9.02 13.30
CA PRO A 62 -13.16 -10.24 12.51
C PRO A 62 -13.41 -11.49 13.35
N THR A 63 -14.11 -12.45 12.75
CA THR A 63 -14.50 -13.71 13.41
C THR A 63 -13.42 -14.78 13.34
N SER A 64 -12.52 -14.69 12.36
CA SER A 64 -11.41 -15.62 12.15
C SER A 64 -10.18 -14.93 11.56
N GLN A 65 -9.05 -15.65 11.51
CA GLN A 65 -7.81 -15.15 10.89
C GLN A 65 -7.95 -14.93 9.39
N SER A 66 -8.69 -15.82 8.70
CA SER A 66 -8.94 -15.70 7.26
C SER A 66 -9.84 -14.51 6.96
N ASP A 67 -10.89 -14.29 7.77
CA ASP A 67 -11.78 -13.13 7.69
C ASP A 67 -10.99 -11.82 7.92
N ALA A 68 -10.12 -11.78 8.92
CA ALA A 68 -9.24 -10.62 9.16
C ALA A 68 -8.31 -10.33 7.97
N THR A 69 -7.70 -11.37 7.40
CA THR A 69 -6.81 -11.27 6.23
C THR A 69 -7.55 -10.71 5.01
N GLU A 70 -8.74 -11.25 4.72
CA GLU A 70 -9.55 -10.79 3.60
C GLU A 70 -9.99 -9.34 3.77
N ARG A 71 -10.42 -8.95 4.98
CA ARG A 71 -10.77 -7.55 5.29
C ARG A 71 -9.59 -6.61 5.10
N VAL A 72 -8.40 -6.99 5.52
CA VAL A 72 -7.20 -6.15 5.35
C VAL A 72 -6.86 -5.98 3.87
N GLN A 73 -6.88 -7.07 3.10
CA GLN A 73 -6.59 -7.03 1.66
C GLN A 73 -7.60 -6.18 0.90
N GLU A 74 -8.89 -6.29 1.24
CA GLU A 74 -9.93 -5.50 0.61
C GLU A 74 -9.85 -4.01 0.99
N ASN A 75 -9.56 -3.69 2.26
CA ASN A 75 -9.33 -2.30 2.68
C ASN A 75 -8.13 -1.69 1.97
N VAL A 76 -7.02 -2.42 1.87
CA VAL A 76 -5.82 -1.95 1.18
C VAL A 76 -6.11 -1.72 -0.30
N ARG A 77 -6.82 -2.65 -0.95
CA ARG A 77 -7.24 -2.50 -2.35
C ARG A 77 -8.13 -1.28 -2.55
N HIS A 78 -9.15 -1.12 -1.71
CA HIS A 78 -10.15 -0.06 -1.84
C HIS A 78 -9.60 1.34 -1.59
N PHE A 79 -8.65 1.48 -0.66
CA PHE A 79 -8.11 2.77 -0.22
C PHE A 79 -6.65 3.02 -0.62
N ILE A 80 -6.11 2.24 -1.58
CA ILE A 80 -4.70 2.36 -1.98
C ILE A 80 -4.33 3.79 -2.39
N GLY A 81 -5.21 4.49 -3.13
CA GLY A 81 -4.97 5.87 -3.54
C GLY A 81 -4.92 6.85 -2.35
N ASN A 82 -5.73 6.64 -1.31
CA ASN A 82 -5.67 7.45 -0.09
C ASN A 82 -4.36 7.20 0.67
N TYR A 83 -3.94 5.94 0.80
CA TYR A 83 -2.66 5.60 1.43
C TYR A 83 -1.46 6.20 0.69
N ILE A 84 -1.47 6.16 -0.65
CA ILE A 84 -0.43 6.81 -1.47
C ILE A 84 -0.45 8.32 -1.24
N SER A 85 -1.63 8.95 -1.23
CA SER A 85 -1.74 10.39 -0.99
C SER A 85 -1.19 10.79 0.38
N ASP A 86 -1.55 10.06 1.43
CA ASP A 86 -1.01 10.30 2.78
C ASP A 86 0.49 10.11 2.83
N PHE A 87 0.98 9.02 2.23
CA PHE A 87 2.40 8.76 2.14
C PHE A 87 3.13 9.93 1.48
N VAL A 88 2.64 10.45 0.35
CA VAL A 88 3.23 11.61 -0.33
C VAL A 88 3.21 12.85 0.55
N VAL A 89 2.11 13.14 1.25
CA VAL A 89 2.02 14.30 2.15
C VAL A 89 3.02 14.18 3.30
N PHE A 90 3.04 13.05 4.00
CA PHE A 90 4.00 12.79 5.09
C PHE A 90 5.44 12.81 4.58
N PHE A 91 5.67 12.28 3.38
CA PHE A 91 6.96 12.30 2.72
C PHE A 91 7.42 13.74 2.43
N LEU A 92 6.57 14.58 1.85
CA LEU A 92 6.87 15.99 1.58
C LEU A 92 7.11 16.80 2.86
N ILE A 93 6.33 16.56 3.92
CA ILE A 93 6.54 17.20 5.23
C ILE A 93 7.89 16.78 5.82
N SER A 94 8.22 15.48 5.74
CA SER A 94 9.52 14.95 6.19
C SER A 94 10.67 15.55 5.38
N LEU A 95 10.47 15.71 4.06
CA LEU A 95 11.40 16.36 3.12
C LEU A 95 11.75 17.78 3.58
N TYR A 96 10.73 18.55 3.96
CA TYR A 96 10.89 19.92 4.41
C TYR A 96 11.71 20.00 5.71
N LYS A 97 11.56 19.02 6.60
CA LYS A 97 12.28 18.98 7.88
C LYS A 97 13.70 18.45 7.77
N GLN A 98 13.98 17.52 6.83
CA GLN A 98 15.29 16.89 6.66
C GLN A 98 15.68 16.73 5.18
N PRO A 99 16.11 17.81 4.51
CA PRO A 99 16.44 17.78 3.08
C PRO A 99 17.67 16.92 2.75
N ILE A 100 18.63 16.80 3.69
CA ILE A 100 19.87 16.02 3.48
C ILE A 100 19.55 14.53 3.34
N SER A 101 18.74 13.96 4.24
CA SER A 101 18.31 12.56 4.19
C SER A 101 17.58 12.24 2.89
N PHE A 102 16.81 13.19 2.36
CA PHE A 102 16.18 13.05 1.05
C PHE A 102 17.18 13.09 -0.10
N LEU A 103 18.17 13.99 -0.08
CA LEU A 103 19.23 13.98 -1.09
C LEU A 103 19.97 12.65 -1.12
N THR A 104 20.23 12.05 0.04
CA THR A 104 20.84 10.72 0.15
C THR A 104 19.93 9.63 -0.40
N LEU A 105 18.63 9.68 -0.11
CA LEU A 105 17.65 8.75 -0.67
C LEU A 105 17.56 8.89 -2.20
N LEU A 106 17.49 10.11 -2.73
CA LEU A 106 17.54 10.40 -4.16
C LEU A 106 18.82 9.84 -4.79
N ALA A 107 19.97 10.09 -4.17
CA ALA A 107 21.25 9.59 -4.64
C ALA A 107 21.36 8.05 -4.61
N SER A 108 20.53 7.38 -3.80
CA SER A 108 20.48 5.91 -3.74
C SER A 108 19.69 5.28 -4.90
N PHE A 109 18.79 6.03 -5.55
CA PHE A 109 18.17 5.54 -6.77
C PHE A 109 19.22 5.48 -7.88
N PRO A 110 19.11 4.56 -8.85
CA PRO A 110 19.91 4.58 -10.07
C PRO A 110 19.41 5.72 -10.98
N VAL A 111 19.53 6.95 -10.47
CA VAL A 111 19.08 8.21 -11.05
C VAL A 111 19.64 8.37 -12.45
N LYS A 112 20.87 7.88 -12.67
CA LYS A 112 21.58 7.98 -13.94
C LYS A 112 20.84 7.26 -15.08
N ASP A 113 20.44 6.00 -14.91
CA ASP A 113 19.83 5.23 -15.99
C ASP A 113 18.44 5.77 -16.36
N TYR A 114 17.70 6.26 -15.36
CA TYR A 114 16.41 6.90 -15.56
C TYR A 114 16.53 8.27 -16.23
N LEU A 115 17.51 9.09 -15.83
CA LEU A 115 17.78 10.38 -16.49
C LEU A 115 18.29 10.20 -17.92
N ASP A 116 19.21 9.27 -18.16
CA ASP A 116 19.73 8.97 -19.49
C ASP A 116 18.56 8.56 -20.44
N HIS A 117 17.63 7.75 -19.94
CA HIS A 117 16.40 7.39 -20.67
C HIS A 117 15.47 8.60 -20.91
N LEU A 118 15.25 9.47 -19.92
CA LEU A 118 14.40 10.66 -20.09
C LEU A 118 15.00 11.69 -21.05
N ILE A 119 16.32 11.93 -20.97
CA ILE A 119 17.05 12.86 -21.84
C ILE A 119 17.00 12.36 -23.29
N THR A 120 17.22 11.06 -23.49
CA THR A 120 17.13 10.41 -24.81
C THR A 120 15.71 10.47 -25.36
N LYS A 121 14.70 10.11 -24.55
CA LYS A 121 13.28 10.09 -24.96
C LYS A 121 12.74 11.48 -25.29
N ARG A 122 13.18 12.53 -24.59
CA ARG A 122 12.79 13.92 -24.83
C ARG A 122 13.63 14.61 -25.91
N GLY A 123 14.67 13.97 -26.43
CA GLY A 123 15.57 14.56 -27.43
C GLY A 123 16.39 15.75 -26.89
N LEU A 124 16.56 15.85 -25.56
CA LEU A 124 17.28 16.96 -24.94
C LEU A 124 18.75 17.00 -25.34
N ASP A 125 19.32 15.84 -25.68
CA ASP A 125 20.67 15.72 -26.21
C ASP A 125 20.87 16.38 -27.59
N GLN A 126 19.80 16.47 -28.40
CA GLN A 126 19.82 17.17 -29.67
C GLN A 126 19.62 18.68 -29.49
N ALA A 127 18.82 19.08 -28.49
CA ALA A 127 18.59 20.49 -28.16
C ALA A 127 19.78 21.15 -27.45
N TYR A 128 20.52 20.39 -26.63
CA TYR A 128 21.61 20.89 -25.80
C TYR A 128 22.84 19.97 -25.88
N PRO A 129 23.71 20.18 -26.89
CA PRO A 129 24.84 19.28 -27.16
C PRO A 129 25.91 19.24 -26.06
N PHE A 130 25.89 20.19 -25.11
CA PHE A 130 26.81 20.22 -23.97
C PHE A 130 26.51 19.15 -22.89
N ILE A 131 25.36 18.48 -22.96
CA ILE A 131 24.94 17.45 -21.99
C ILE A 131 25.50 16.06 -22.36
N ARG A 132 25.88 15.85 -23.64
CA ARG A 132 26.47 14.62 -24.20
C ARG A 132 27.60 14.00 -23.36
N PRO A 133 28.56 14.77 -22.82
CA PRO A 133 29.68 14.19 -22.07
C PRO A 133 29.27 13.56 -20.72
N TYR A 134 28.09 13.91 -20.20
CA TYR A 134 27.59 13.46 -18.91
C TYR A 134 26.62 12.27 -19.00
N LEU A 135 26.06 12.02 -20.19
CA LEU A 135 25.32 10.77 -20.47
C LEU A 135 26.29 9.59 -20.34
N GLY A 136 25.88 8.53 -19.67
CA GLY A 136 26.71 7.35 -19.52
C GLY A 136 27.18 6.83 -20.86
N LYS A 137 28.50 6.83 -21.09
CA LYS A 137 29.11 6.15 -22.23
C LYS A 137 28.77 4.67 -22.12
N SER A 138 27.66 4.24 -22.74
CA SER A 138 27.31 2.84 -22.90
C SER A 138 28.42 2.22 -23.75
N SER A 139 29.43 1.67 -23.06
CA SER A 139 30.48 0.89 -23.68
C SER A 139 29.79 -0.28 -24.37
N ASN A 140 29.74 -0.23 -25.70
CA ASN A 140 29.49 -1.37 -26.55
C ASN A 140 30.52 -2.45 -26.18
N LEU A 141 30.14 -3.38 -25.33
CA LEU A 141 30.79 -4.69 -25.22
C LEU A 141 30.36 -5.46 -26.48
N ASN A 142 31.17 -5.32 -27.53
CA ASN A 142 31.20 -6.29 -28.61
C ASN A 142 31.83 -7.56 -28.04
N PHE A 143 31.05 -8.63 -27.98
CA PHE A 143 31.54 -10.00 -27.86
C PHE A 143 31.58 -10.61 -29.26
#